data_AF-A0A351H9H7-F1
#
_entry.id   AF-A0A351H9H7-F1
#
_cell.length_a   1.000
_cell.length_b   1.000
_cell.length_c   1.000
_cell.angle_alpha   90.00
_cell.angle_beta   90.00
_cell.angle_gamma   90.00
#
_symmetry.space_group_name_H-M   'P 1'
#
loop_
_entity.id
_entity.type
_entity.pdbx_description
1 polymer ?
#
loop_
_entity_poly.entity_id
_entity_poly.type
_entity_poly.pdbx_seq_one_letter_code
_entity_poly.pdbx_strand_id
1 'polypeptide(L)'
;MSAIKGQWVQIHRILLDIGERAPSVPEDTKNVPLELRIRGFLIEEKAEVGEMVTVETASGRRVHGKLECVEPTHEHNFGDNIPELSEAGIELTRWLTGGDRDAE
;
A
#
# COMPACT_ATOMS: atom_id res chain seq x y z
N MET A 1 15.19 -7.78 -13.77
CA MET A 1 15.74 -7.15 -12.55
C MET A 1 15.83 -8.24 -11.48
N SER A 2 16.88 -8.25 -10.67
CA SER A 2 17.11 -9.30 -9.66
C SER A 2 17.34 -8.70 -8.27
N ALA A 3 16.88 -9.38 -7.23
CA ALA A 3 17.10 -9.06 -5.83
C ALA A 3 18.10 -10.04 -5.19
N ILE A 4 18.77 -9.59 -4.14
CA ILE A 4 19.60 -10.41 -3.26
C ILE A 4 19.05 -10.41 -1.84
N LYS A 5 19.49 -11.38 -1.04
CA LYS A 5 19.06 -11.54 0.35
C LYS A 5 19.15 -10.25 1.16
N GLY A 6 18.13 -10.01 1.98
CA GLY A 6 18.05 -8.84 2.85
C GLY A 6 17.63 -7.55 2.14
N GLN A 7 17.43 -7.54 0.82
CA GLN A 7 16.85 -6.38 0.15
C GLN A 7 15.36 -6.25 0.44
N TRP A 8 14.91 -4.99 0.50
CA TRP A 8 13.50 -4.66 0.62
C TRP A 8 12.81 -4.88 -0.72
N VAL A 9 11.85 -5.78 -0.78
CA VAL A 9 11.15 -6.17 -2.00
C VAL A 9 9.64 -6.18 -1.79
N GLN A 10 8.88 -6.12 -2.87
CA GLN A 10 7.44 -6.32 -2.86
C GLN A 10 7.10 -7.65 -3.51
N ILE A 11 6.27 -8.44 -2.84
CA ILE A 11 5.67 -9.64 -3.43
C ILE A 11 4.18 -9.42 -3.70
N HIS A 12 3.69 -10.08 -4.73
CA HIS A 12 2.29 -10.13 -5.12
C HIS A 12 1.78 -11.57 -5.10
N ARG A 13 0.55 -11.77 -4.62
CA ARG A 13 -0.12 -13.08 -4.64
C ARG A 13 -1.63 -12.91 -4.71
N ILE A 14 -2.30 -13.75 -5.49
CA ILE A 14 -3.75 -13.91 -5.41
C ILE A 14 -4.07 -14.83 -4.23
N LEU A 15 -4.86 -14.33 -3.29
CA LEU A 15 -5.31 -15.08 -2.10
C LEU A 15 -6.59 -15.85 -2.36
N LEU A 16 -7.52 -15.25 -3.11
CA LEU A 16 -8.79 -15.85 -3.52
C LEU A 16 -9.04 -15.47 -4.97
N ASP A 17 -9.32 -16.46 -5.81
CA ASP A 17 -9.73 -16.25 -7.19
C ASP A 17 -11.18 -15.71 -7.25
N ILE A 18 -11.59 -15.31 -8.46
CA ILE A 18 -12.96 -14.86 -8.73
C ILE A 18 -13.93 -15.98 -8.33
N GLY A 19 -14.95 -15.63 -7.54
CA GLY A 19 -15.95 -16.59 -7.05
C GLY A 19 -15.57 -17.34 -5.77
N GLU A 20 -14.33 -17.27 -5.30
CA GLU A 20 -13.91 -17.88 -4.01
C GLU A 20 -14.21 -16.98 -2.80
N ARG A 21 -14.58 -15.71 -3.03
CA ARG A 21 -15.03 -14.79 -1.98
C ARG A 21 -16.40 -15.18 -1.43
N ALA A 22 -16.67 -14.76 -0.19
CA ALA A 22 -17.96 -15.02 0.45
C ALA A 22 -19.15 -14.53 -0.40
N PRO A 23 -20.26 -15.28 -0.46
CA PRO A 23 -21.39 -14.97 -1.35
C PRO A 23 -22.13 -13.67 -0.99
N SER A 24 -21.91 -13.14 0.22
CA SER A 24 -22.52 -11.90 0.71
C SER A 24 -21.78 -10.62 0.27
N VAL A 25 -20.63 -10.72 -0.39
CA VAL A 25 -19.91 -9.51 -0.86
C VAL A 25 -20.69 -8.84 -2.01
N PRO A 26 -20.56 -7.51 -2.20
CA PRO A 26 -21.15 -6.81 -3.33
C PRO A 26 -20.75 -7.41 -4.67
N GLU A 27 -21.60 -7.26 -5.69
CA GLU A 27 -21.40 -7.84 -7.02
C GLU A 27 -20.07 -7.42 -7.65
N ASP A 28 -19.73 -6.14 -7.56
CA ASP A 28 -18.44 -5.61 -8.02
C ASP A 28 -17.25 -6.32 -7.36
N THR A 29 -17.37 -6.66 -6.08
CA THR A 29 -16.33 -7.37 -5.32
C THR A 29 -16.25 -8.85 -5.70
N LYS A 30 -17.35 -9.48 -6.12
CA LYS A 30 -17.37 -10.88 -6.59
C LYS A 30 -16.61 -11.04 -7.89
N ASN A 31 -16.62 -10.01 -8.73
CA ASN A 31 -16.08 -10.04 -10.09
C ASN A 31 -14.55 -9.81 -10.15
N VAL A 32 -13.89 -9.63 -9.01
CA VAL A 32 -12.44 -9.38 -8.94
C VAL A 32 -11.74 -10.30 -7.92
N PRO A 33 -10.50 -10.75 -8.20
CA PRO A 33 -9.73 -11.56 -7.25
C PRO A 33 -9.39 -10.78 -5.98
N LEU A 34 -9.09 -11.49 -4.89
CA LEU A 34 -8.47 -10.89 -3.70
C LEU A 34 -6.97 -10.99 -3.82
N GLU A 35 -6.31 -9.84 -3.97
CA GLU A 35 -4.86 -9.76 -4.13
C GLU A 35 -4.18 -9.30 -2.84
N LEU A 36 -3.02 -9.88 -2.56
CA LEU A 36 -2.07 -9.48 -1.53
C LEU A 36 -0.87 -8.84 -2.20
N ARG A 37 -0.58 -7.60 -1.83
CA ARG A 37 0.73 -6.97 -2.05
C ARG A 37 1.34 -6.67 -0.69
N ILE A 38 2.53 -7.20 -0.46
CA ILE A 38 3.23 -6.97 0.81
C ILE A 38 4.71 -6.76 0.57
N ARG A 39 5.28 -5.86 1.36
CA ARG A 39 6.71 -5.54 1.34
C ARG A 39 7.42 -6.23 2.50
N GLY A 40 8.64 -6.68 2.25
CA GLY A 40 9.45 -7.39 3.23
C GLY A 40 10.90 -7.56 2.75
N PHE A 41 11.73 -8.15 3.60
CA PHE A 41 13.12 -8.47 3.28
C PHE A 41 13.21 -9.84 2.61
N LEU A 42 13.89 -9.94 1.46
CA LEU A 42 14.10 -11.20 0.76
C LEU A 42 14.90 -12.19 1.62
N ILE A 43 14.45 -13.45 1.72
CA ILE A 43 15.12 -14.50 2.50
C ILE A 43 16.09 -15.31 1.63
N GLU A 44 15.75 -15.54 0.36
CA GLU A 44 16.59 -16.25 -0.60
C GLU A 44 17.86 -15.46 -0.96
N GLU A 45 18.94 -16.17 -1.32
CA GLU A 45 20.23 -15.55 -1.67
C GLU A 45 20.15 -14.64 -2.90
N LYS A 46 19.40 -15.06 -3.92
CA LYS A 46 19.13 -14.30 -5.15
C LYS A 46 17.78 -14.73 -5.71
N ALA A 47 17.02 -13.78 -6.25
CA ALA A 47 15.78 -14.03 -6.97
C ALA A 47 15.57 -13.04 -8.12
N GLU A 48 14.86 -13.46 -9.16
CA GLU A 48 14.46 -12.60 -10.28
C GLU A 48 13.02 -12.12 -10.16
N VAL A 49 12.75 -10.90 -10.63
CA VAL A 49 11.37 -10.39 -10.71
C VAL A 49 10.53 -11.35 -11.56
N GLY A 50 9.42 -11.82 -10.98
CA GLY A 50 8.55 -12.83 -11.55
C GLY A 50 8.67 -14.22 -10.91
N GLU A 51 9.68 -14.47 -10.08
CA GLU A 51 9.86 -15.74 -9.38
C GLU A 51 9.06 -15.79 -8.07
N MET A 52 8.79 -17.01 -7.60
CA MET A 52 8.15 -17.24 -6.30
C MET A 52 9.20 -17.20 -5.20
N VAL A 53 9.05 -16.26 -4.27
CA VAL A 53 10.03 -15.97 -3.21
C VAL A 53 9.36 -15.85 -1.85
N THR A 54 10.16 -15.88 -0.79
CA THR A 54 9.72 -15.71 0.58
C THR A 54 10.33 -14.46 1.16
N VAL A 55 9.48 -13.62 1.74
CA VAL A 55 9.91 -12.39 2.41
C VAL A 55 9.62 -12.46 3.89
N GLU A 56 10.47 -11.82 4.68
CA GLU A 56 10.21 -11.53 6.08
C GLU A 56 9.73 -10.09 6.23
N THR A 57 8.50 -9.90 6.69
CA THR A 57 7.93 -8.57 6.89
C THR A 57 8.60 -7.86 8.07
N ALA A 58 8.47 -6.53 8.16
CA ALA A 58 8.97 -5.78 9.31
C ALA A 58 8.38 -6.23 10.66
N SER A 59 7.23 -6.92 10.66
CA SER A 59 6.61 -7.51 11.84
C SER A 59 7.08 -8.95 12.13
N GLY A 60 8.09 -9.46 11.43
CA GLY A 60 8.64 -10.81 11.60
C GLY A 60 7.80 -11.95 10.99
N ARG A 61 6.85 -11.66 10.09
CA ARG A 61 6.05 -12.70 9.42
C ARG A 61 6.75 -13.15 8.15
N ARG A 62 6.77 -14.47 7.91
CA ARG A 62 7.22 -15.03 6.62
C ARG A 62 6.04 -15.19 5.67
N VAL A 63 6.16 -14.58 4.50
CA VAL A 63 5.09 -14.58 3.49
C VAL A 63 5.67 -14.97 2.13
N HIS A 64 4.96 -15.82 1.41
CA HIS A 64 5.37 -16.32 0.11
C HIS A 64 4.51 -15.72 -1.01
N GLY A 65 5.14 -15.30 -2.10
CA GLY A 65 4.48 -14.70 -3.24
C GLY A 65 5.45 -14.46 -4.41
N LYS A 66 4.91 -13.94 -5.50
CA LYS A 66 5.69 -13.63 -6.70
C LYS A 66 6.44 -12.30 -6.50
N LEU A 67 7.74 -12.28 -6.72
CA LEU A 67 8.55 -11.06 -6.65
C LEU A 67 8.08 -10.07 -7.73
N GLU A 68 7.49 -8.95 -7.30
CA GLU A 68 6.93 -7.94 -8.19
C GLU A 68 7.94 -6.83 -8.49
N CYS A 69 8.63 -6.33 -7.46
CA CYS A 69 9.67 -5.30 -7.61
C CYS A 69 10.67 -5.28 -6.46
N VAL A 70 11.84 -4.70 -6.73
CA VAL A 70 12.97 -4.53 -5.80
C VAL A 70 13.05 -3.07 -5.39
N GLU A 71 13.20 -2.81 -4.10
CA GLU A 71 13.28 -1.47 -3.49
C GLU A 71 12.16 -0.54 -3.99
N PRO A 72 10.88 -0.93 -3.81
CA PRO A 72 9.75 -0.16 -4.32
C PRO A 72 9.73 1.26 -3.77
N THR A 73 9.61 2.23 -4.68
CA THR A 73 9.30 3.61 -4.31
C THR A 73 7.86 3.70 -3.78
N HIS A 74 7.59 4.66 -2.90
CA HIS A 74 6.23 4.91 -2.42
C HIS A 74 5.49 5.80 -3.42
N GLU A 75 4.74 5.18 -4.33
CA GLU A 75 3.97 5.90 -5.35
C GLU A 75 2.57 6.31 -4.87
N HIS A 76 2.11 5.75 -3.74
CA HIS A 76 0.84 6.16 -3.12
C HIS A 76 1.01 7.51 -2.42
N ASN A 77 0.77 8.58 -3.16
CA ASN A 77 0.62 9.93 -2.60
C ASN A 77 -0.86 10.35 -2.67
N PHE A 78 -1.17 11.50 -2.07
CA PHE A 78 -2.50 12.11 -2.15
C PHE A 78 -2.62 13.05 -3.36
N GLY A 79 -1.81 12.85 -4.40
CA GLY A 79 -1.65 13.75 -5.52
C GLY A 79 -0.76 14.96 -5.20
N ASP A 80 -0.75 15.91 -6.12
CA ASP A 80 -0.09 17.20 -5.95
C ASP A 80 -0.80 18.05 -4.89
N ASN A 81 -0.09 19.01 -4.31
CA ASN A 81 -0.69 19.96 -3.37
C ASN A 81 -1.79 20.77 -4.07
N ILE A 82 -2.96 20.87 -3.43
CA ILE A 82 -4.10 21.68 -3.87
C ILE A 82 -4.18 22.91 -2.95
N PRO A 83 -3.71 24.09 -3.39
CA PRO A 83 -3.63 25.30 -2.55
C PRO A 83 -4.96 25.68 -1.89
N GLU A 84 -6.07 25.49 -2.59
CA GLU A 84 -7.42 25.82 -2.13
C GLU A 84 -7.82 25.03 -0.88
N LEU A 85 -7.39 23.77 -0.77
CA LEU A 85 -7.63 22.96 0.43
C LEU A 85 -6.88 23.50 1.65
N SER A 86 -5.70 24.08 1.43
CA SER A 86 -4.91 24.69 2.50
C SER A 86 -5.56 25.99 3.00
N GLU A 87 -6.01 26.85 2.08
CA GLU A 87 -6.73 28.08 2.42
C GLU A 87 -8.03 27.79 3.18
N ALA A 88 -8.86 26.89 2.65
CA ALA A 88 -10.10 26.47 3.30
C ALA A 88 -9.84 25.83 4.67
N GLY A 89 -8.77 25.04 4.80
CA GLY A 89 -8.36 24.44 6.08
C GLY A 89 -7.98 25.47 7.14
N ILE A 90 -7.27 26.53 6.75
CA ILE A 90 -6.91 27.65 7.64
C ILE A 90 -8.16 28.41 8.08
N GLU A 91 -9.04 28.76 7.14
CA GLU A 91 -10.30 29.46 7.42
C GLU A 91 -11.18 28.64 8.37
N LEU A 92 -11.38 27.36 8.07
CA LEU A 92 -12.16 26.44 8.90
C LEU A 92 -11.57 26.33 10.31
N THR A 93 -10.24 26.23 10.42
CA THR A 93 -9.56 26.17 11.73
C THR A 93 -9.82 27.43 12.52
N ARG A 94 -9.68 28.63 11.92
CA ARG A 94 -9.99 29.89 12.60
C ARG A 94 -11.43 29.91 13.12
N TRP A 95 -12.39 29.54 12.29
CA TRP A 95 -13.80 29.49 12.69
C TRP A 95 -14.02 28.54 13.87
N LEU A 96 -13.48 27.32 13.80
CA LEU A 96 -13.63 26.30 14.83
C LEU A 96 -12.92 26.67 16.14
N THR A 97 -11.81 27.41 16.09
CA THR A 97 -11.07 27.84 17.29
C THR A 97 -11.55 29.18 17.89
N GLY A 98 -12.69 29.70 17.42
CA GLY A 98 -13.32 30.93 17.92
C GLY A 98 -12.76 32.20 17.28
N GLY A 99 -12.78 32.26 15.95
CA GLY A 99 -12.15 33.28 15.10
C GLY A 99 -12.32 34.74 15.55
N ASP A 100 -11.23 35.50 15.39
CA ASP A 100 -10.99 36.91 15.75
C ASP A 100 -11.43 37.32 17.16
N ARG A 101 -10.53 37.09 18.13
CA ARG A 101 -10.50 37.87 19.39
C ARG A 101 -9.71 39.17 19.27
N ASP A 102 -9.18 39.51 18.09
CA ASP A 102 -8.26 40.62 17.88
C ASP A 102 -8.79 41.68 16.89
N ALA A 103 -10.09 41.98 16.96
CA ALA A 103 -10.70 43.13 16.29
C ALA A 103 -11.51 43.97 17.28
N GLU A 104 -10.84 44.49 18.31
CA GLU A 104 -11.31 45.61 19.16
C GLU A 104 -10.21 46.65 19.32
#